data_AF-A0A920TXL3-F1
#
_entry.id   AF-A0A920TXL3-F1
#
_cell.length_a   1.000
_cell.length_b   1.000
_cell.length_c   1.000
_cell.angle_alpha   90.00
_cell.angle_beta   90.00
_cell.angle_gamma   90.00
#
_symmetry.space_group_name_H-M   'P 1'
#
loop_
_entity.id
_entity.type
_entity.pdbx_description
1 polymer ?
#
loop_
_entity_poly.entity_id
_entity_poly.type
_entity_poly.pdbx_seq_one_letter_code
_entity_poly.pdbx_strand_id
1 'polypeptide(L)'
;MQEYANDVVYHLLEICNKENLPHPNIISESGRAMTAHHSILVVNVLDVTSFPEWSNTIEVKDDAPEVVKEIFYVLDSTSNKNLIESWHDAVHLKEEAQNQFLLGIISLENRALSERIFWGICRKIEQLSSRLKFMPDEIRSLKTTLADKYFCNFSVFQSVPDSWAIDQVFPVVPIYRLNEEPSRDATLEDITCDSDGRIDNFIGSHRGTERTLRVHNLEPGETYPLCIFLTGAYQEILGDLHNLFGDTNTVHVSLNEDGTLNYEQIIEGEDVTDVLDYVQFSADELAGRIDGFLIGCVQRGIVTKKEANDFSNLYKEGLEGYTYLVDPDRAHKK
;
A
#
# COMPACT_ATOMS: atom_id res chain seq x y z
N MET A 1 -18.16 -23.90 -9.65
CA MET A 1 -17.61 -25.28 -9.49
C MET A 1 -18.50 -26.34 -10.10
N GLN A 2 -19.77 -26.49 -9.67
CA GLN A 2 -20.65 -27.52 -10.23
C GLN A 2 -20.90 -27.36 -11.74
N GLU A 3 -21.07 -26.13 -12.21
CA GLU A 3 -21.22 -25.82 -13.64
C GLU A 3 -19.98 -26.26 -14.45
N TYR A 4 -18.77 -25.87 -14.04
CA TYR A 4 -17.52 -26.35 -14.63
C TYR A 4 -17.46 -27.88 -14.73
N ALA A 5 -17.82 -28.58 -13.64
CA ALA A 5 -17.83 -30.04 -13.64
C ALA A 5 -18.88 -30.60 -14.60
N ASN A 6 -20.08 -30.02 -14.63
CA ASN A 6 -21.15 -30.42 -15.55
C ASN A 6 -20.69 -30.25 -17.00
N ASP A 7 -20.09 -29.12 -17.37
CA ASP A 7 -19.67 -28.83 -18.74
C ASP A 7 -18.59 -29.80 -19.22
N VAL A 8 -17.56 -30.04 -18.40
CA VAL A 8 -16.48 -30.99 -18.73
C VAL A 8 -17.03 -32.41 -18.90
N VAL A 9 -17.85 -32.87 -17.94
CA VAL A 9 -18.42 -34.22 -17.96
C VAL A 9 -19.39 -34.37 -19.14
N TYR A 10 -20.23 -33.37 -19.39
CA TYR A 10 -21.24 -33.40 -20.45
C TYR A 10 -20.60 -33.47 -21.84
N HIS A 11 -19.58 -32.65 -22.12
CA HIS A 11 -18.89 -32.67 -23.42
C HIS A 11 -18.15 -33.99 -23.66
N LEU A 12 -17.50 -34.56 -22.65
CA LEU A 12 -16.86 -35.87 -22.77
C LEU A 12 -17.88 -36.98 -23.02
N LEU A 13 -19.02 -36.93 -22.32
CA LEU A 13 -20.13 -37.87 -22.50
C LEU A 13 -20.67 -37.84 -23.94
N GLU A 14 -20.95 -36.66 -24.49
CA GLU A 14 -21.46 -36.52 -25.85
C GLU A 14 -20.52 -37.12 -26.89
N ILE A 15 -19.23 -36.84 -26.79
CA ILE A 15 -18.22 -37.36 -27.73
C ILE A 15 -18.09 -38.87 -27.60
N CYS A 16 -18.00 -39.40 -26.37
CA CYS A 16 -17.89 -40.85 -26.15
C CYS A 16 -19.12 -41.60 -26.66
N ASN A 17 -20.32 -41.07 -26.43
CA ASN A 17 -21.56 -41.67 -26.93
C ASN A 17 -21.64 -41.64 -28.46
N LYS A 18 -21.24 -40.52 -29.09
CA LYS A 18 -21.27 -40.37 -30.54
C LYS A 18 -20.30 -41.31 -31.25
N GLU A 19 -19.08 -41.45 -30.71
CA GLU A 19 -18.02 -42.29 -31.28
C GLU A 19 -18.04 -43.74 -30.75
N ASN A 20 -19.01 -44.07 -29.89
CA ASN A 20 -19.17 -45.38 -29.24
C ASN A 20 -17.89 -45.86 -28.51
N LEU A 21 -17.29 -44.95 -27.73
CA LEU A 21 -16.10 -45.18 -26.93
C LEU A 21 -16.46 -45.35 -25.43
N PRO A 22 -15.68 -46.12 -24.65
CA PRO A 22 -15.86 -46.19 -23.20
C PRO A 22 -15.54 -44.83 -22.55
N HIS A 23 -16.25 -44.50 -21.47
CA HIS A 23 -16.00 -43.26 -20.73
C HIS A 23 -14.63 -43.29 -20.05
N PRO A 24 -13.76 -42.30 -20.27
CA PRO A 24 -12.44 -42.25 -19.65
C PRO A 24 -12.52 -41.80 -18.19
N ASN A 25 -11.43 -42.02 -17.45
CA ASN A 25 -11.20 -41.32 -16.20
C ASN A 25 -10.94 -39.83 -16.47
N ILE A 26 -11.53 -38.95 -15.67
CA ILE A 26 -11.34 -37.51 -15.77
C ILE A 26 -10.40 -37.08 -14.64
N ILE A 27 -9.34 -36.35 -15.01
CA ILE A 27 -8.37 -35.76 -14.08
C ILE A 27 -8.41 -34.24 -14.29
N SER A 28 -8.36 -33.49 -13.18
CA SER A 28 -8.29 -32.02 -13.20
C SER A 28 -7.14 -31.55 -12.31
N GLU A 29 -6.30 -30.68 -12.84
CA GLU A 29 -5.13 -30.11 -12.14
C GLU A 29 -5.47 -28.70 -11.61
N SER A 30 -6.57 -28.62 -10.86
CA SER A 30 -7.13 -27.34 -10.38
C SER A 30 -6.41 -26.77 -9.16
N GLY A 31 -5.09 -26.55 -9.26
CA GLY A 31 -4.23 -26.10 -8.15
C GLY A 31 -4.72 -24.82 -7.47
N ARG A 32 -4.90 -23.73 -8.23
CA ARG A 32 -5.41 -22.44 -7.71
C ARG A 32 -6.76 -22.58 -7.00
N ALA A 33 -7.65 -23.45 -7.50
CA ALA A 33 -8.96 -23.66 -6.88
C ALA A 33 -8.86 -24.35 -5.50
N MET A 34 -7.82 -25.17 -5.30
CA MET A 34 -7.56 -25.84 -4.01
C MET A 34 -6.85 -24.92 -3.02
N THR A 35 -5.87 -24.13 -3.48
CA THR A 35 -4.97 -23.42 -2.57
C THR A 35 -5.29 -21.94 -2.38
N ALA A 36 -6.07 -21.28 -3.24
CA ALA A 36 -6.24 -19.82 -3.10
C ALA A 36 -6.67 -19.36 -1.69
N HIS A 37 -7.61 -20.06 -1.04
CA HIS A 37 -8.26 -19.59 0.19
C HIS A 37 -7.52 -19.94 1.49
N HIS A 38 -6.48 -20.76 1.46
CA HIS A 38 -5.89 -21.34 2.69
C HIS A 38 -4.92 -20.41 3.42
N SER A 39 -4.48 -19.31 2.79
CA SER A 39 -3.52 -18.36 3.33
C SER A 39 -4.11 -16.95 3.35
N ILE A 40 -3.74 -16.19 4.39
CA ILE A 40 -4.13 -14.80 4.62
C ILE A 40 -2.87 -14.05 5.05
N LEU A 41 -2.54 -12.97 4.34
CA LEU A 41 -1.47 -12.07 4.76
C LEU A 41 -2.03 -11.03 5.73
N VAL A 42 -1.40 -10.87 6.89
CA VAL A 42 -1.76 -9.86 7.88
C VAL A 42 -0.68 -8.79 7.92
N VAL A 43 -1.07 -7.54 7.67
CA VAL A 43 -0.15 -6.39 7.65
C VAL A 43 -0.65 -5.30 8.58
N ASN A 44 0.24 -4.58 9.25
CA ASN A 44 -0.15 -3.40 10.03
C ASN A 44 0.08 -2.11 9.22
N VAL A 45 -0.82 -1.15 9.36
CA VAL A 45 -0.60 0.22 8.86
C VAL A 45 0.33 0.95 9.84
N LEU A 46 1.44 1.48 9.30
CA LEU A 46 2.46 2.23 10.04
C LEU A 46 2.10 3.70 10.12
N ASP A 47 1.67 4.28 8.98
CA ASP A 47 1.38 5.69 8.89
C ASP A 47 0.36 5.97 7.77
N VAL A 48 -0.27 7.13 7.83
CA VAL A 48 -1.26 7.59 6.87
C VAL A 48 -0.89 8.98 6.39
N THR A 49 -0.65 9.13 5.10
CA THR A 49 -0.54 10.45 4.48
C THR A 49 -1.87 10.82 3.85
N SER A 50 -2.50 11.86 4.40
CA SER A 50 -3.68 12.50 3.82
C SER A 50 -3.28 13.75 3.05
N PHE A 51 -4.03 14.09 2.00
CA PHE A 51 -3.95 15.43 1.44
C PHE A 51 -4.33 16.46 2.51
N PRO A 52 -3.73 17.66 2.51
CA PRO A 52 -4.04 18.69 3.49
C PRO A 52 -5.54 18.88 3.63
N GLU A 53 -6.06 18.66 4.84
CA GLU A 53 -7.45 18.96 5.12
C GLU A 53 -7.66 20.46 5.03
N TRP A 54 -8.84 20.85 4.58
CA TRP A 54 -9.25 22.23 4.53
C TRP A 54 -9.33 22.79 5.95
N SER A 55 -8.25 23.42 6.43
CA SER A 55 -8.29 24.20 7.65
C SER A 55 -7.37 25.42 7.53
N ASN A 56 -7.93 26.55 7.97
CA ASN A 56 -7.44 27.93 7.93
C ASN A 56 -7.73 28.67 6.62
N THR A 57 -8.43 29.80 6.78
CA THR A 57 -8.63 30.87 5.81
C THR A 57 -7.39 31.01 4.93
N ILE A 58 -7.51 30.66 3.64
CA ILE A 58 -6.44 30.92 2.69
C ILE A 58 -6.41 32.43 2.49
N GLU A 59 -5.45 33.09 3.14
CA GLU A 59 -5.20 34.50 2.93
C GLU A 59 -4.28 34.68 1.73
N VAL A 60 -4.83 35.20 0.64
CA VAL A 60 -4.05 35.68 -0.50
C VAL A 60 -3.81 37.17 -0.31
N LYS A 61 -2.54 37.56 -0.25
CA LYS A 61 -2.18 38.97 -0.12
C LYS A 61 -2.48 39.73 -1.42
N ASP A 62 -2.74 41.03 -1.30
CA ASP A 62 -2.99 41.90 -2.45
C ASP A 62 -1.79 41.99 -3.41
N ASP A 63 -0.57 41.74 -2.93
CA ASP A 63 0.66 41.72 -3.71
C ASP A 63 1.02 40.33 -4.27
N ALA A 64 0.17 39.32 -4.05
CA ALA A 64 0.39 37.99 -4.60
C ALA A 64 0.43 38.01 -6.14
N PRO A 65 1.22 37.13 -6.78
CA PRO A 65 1.23 36.97 -8.23
C PRO A 65 -0.18 36.70 -8.78
N GLU A 66 -0.43 37.13 -10.02
CA GLU A 66 -1.76 37.04 -10.63
C GLU A 66 -2.28 35.60 -10.68
N VAL A 67 -1.43 34.63 -11.01
CA VAL A 67 -1.78 33.20 -11.03
C VAL A 67 -2.32 32.68 -9.70
N VAL A 68 -1.82 33.23 -8.57
CA VAL A 68 -2.28 32.86 -7.21
C VAL A 68 -3.66 33.47 -6.93
N LYS A 69 -3.92 34.69 -7.42
CA LYS A 69 -5.23 35.35 -7.28
C LYS A 69 -6.28 34.70 -8.16
N GLU A 70 -5.92 34.35 -9.40
CA GLU A 70 -6.79 33.66 -10.34
C GLU A 70 -7.20 32.28 -9.81
N ILE A 71 -6.25 31.46 -9.33
CA ILE A 71 -6.59 30.13 -8.80
C ILE A 71 -7.43 30.23 -7.52
N PHE A 72 -7.21 31.27 -6.70
CA PHE A 72 -8.06 31.57 -5.55
C PHE A 72 -9.48 32.00 -5.96
N TYR A 73 -9.62 32.76 -7.05
CA TYR A 73 -10.93 33.12 -7.60
C TYR A 73 -11.70 31.90 -8.12
N VAL A 74 -11.03 30.94 -8.76
CA VAL A 74 -11.65 29.66 -9.16
C VAL A 74 -12.20 28.93 -7.94
N LEU A 75 -11.43 28.85 -6.86
CA LEU A 75 -11.88 28.26 -5.60
C LEU A 75 -13.15 28.90 -5.05
N ASP A 76 -13.23 30.23 -5.02
CA ASP A 76 -14.41 30.94 -4.50
C ASP A 76 -15.64 30.72 -5.41
N SER A 77 -15.44 30.83 -6.72
CA SER A 77 -16.51 30.74 -7.74
C SER A 77 -16.96 29.31 -8.09
N THR A 78 -16.23 28.27 -7.67
CA THR A 78 -16.59 26.87 -7.92
C THR A 78 -17.95 26.52 -7.32
N SER A 79 -18.84 25.95 -8.13
CA SER A 79 -20.22 25.60 -7.77
C SER A 79 -20.70 24.37 -8.57
N ASN A 80 -21.89 23.85 -8.22
CA ASN A 80 -22.51 22.73 -8.96
C ASN A 80 -22.77 23.01 -10.46
N LYS A 81 -22.77 24.29 -10.88
CA LYS A 81 -23.09 24.68 -12.27
C LYS A 81 -21.86 24.68 -13.19
N ASN A 82 -20.66 24.79 -12.63
CA ASN A 82 -19.42 25.01 -13.36
C ASN A 82 -18.31 24.02 -12.94
N LEU A 83 -18.64 22.85 -12.40
CA LEU A 83 -17.64 21.89 -11.87
C LEU A 83 -16.54 21.50 -12.87
N ILE A 84 -16.92 21.20 -14.12
CA ILE A 84 -15.96 20.81 -15.16
C ILE A 84 -15.07 22.00 -15.57
N GLU A 85 -15.67 23.17 -15.73
CA GLU A 85 -14.94 24.41 -16.03
C GLU A 85 -13.95 24.74 -14.90
N SER A 86 -14.40 24.74 -13.65
CA SER A 86 -13.54 24.95 -12.49
C SER A 86 -12.43 23.90 -12.36
N TRP A 87 -12.69 22.65 -12.77
CA TRP A 87 -11.66 21.61 -12.84
C TRP A 87 -10.59 21.94 -13.88
N HIS A 88 -10.99 22.25 -15.11
CA HIS A 88 -10.07 22.59 -16.20
C HIS A 88 -9.27 23.86 -15.88
N ASP A 89 -9.92 24.89 -15.34
CA ASP A 89 -9.26 26.12 -14.91
C ASP A 89 -8.23 25.85 -13.80
N ALA A 90 -8.59 25.03 -12.80
CA ALA A 90 -7.68 24.68 -11.72
C ALA A 90 -6.45 23.91 -12.21
N VAL A 91 -6.63 22.94 -13.12
CA VAL A 91 -5.52 22.19 -13.74
C VAL A 91 -4.61 23.13 -14.52
N HIS A 92 -5.18 23.98 -15.38
CA HIS A 92 -4.42 24.95 -16.16
C HIS A 92 -3.62 25.92 -15.26
N LEU A 93 -4.25 26.50 -14.25
CA LEU A 93 -3.60 27.46 -13.34
C LEU A 93 -2.52 26.81 -12.46
N LYS A 94 -2.69 25.54 -12.09
CA LYS A 94 -1.64 24.77 -11.40
C LYS A 94 -0.42 24.60 -12.30
N GLU A 95 -0.62 24.22 -13.56
CA GLU A 95 0.48 24.06 -14.54
C GLU A 95 1.16 25.40 -14.82
N GLU A 96 0.39 26.48 -14.95
CA GLU A 96 0.93 27.83 -15.14
C GLU A 96 1.76 28.28 -13.92
N ALA A 97 1.29 28.05 -12.70
CA ALA A 97 2.05 28.35 -11.49
C ALA A 97 3.36 27.53 -11.42
N GLN A 98 3.32 26.25 -11.83
CA GLN A 98 4.51 25.41 -11.94
C GLN A 98 5.51 25.98 -12.94
N ASN A 99 5.06 26.38 -14.14
CA ASN A 99 5.90 26.97 -15.18
C ASN A 99 6.52 28.30 -14.73
N GLN A 100 5.72 29.16 -14.10
CA GLN A 100 6.22 30.43 -13.55
C GLN A 100 7.27 30.21 -12.46
N PHE A 101 7.12 29.19 -11.62
CA PHE A 101 8.15 28.83 -10.64
C PHE A 101 9.45 28.35 -11.31
N LEU A 102 9.35 27.47 -12.33
CA LEU A 102 10.52 26.99 -13.07
C LEU A 102 11.28 28.10 -13.80
N LEU A 103 10.56 29.14 -14.26
CA LEU A 103 11.14 30.33 -14.89
C LEU A 103 11.66 31.36 -13.87
N GLY A 104 11.49 31.13 -12.56
CA GLY A 104 11.92 32.04 -11.49
C GLY A 104 11.02 33.28 -11.33
N ILE A 105 9.78 33.24 -11.84
CA ILE A 105 8.82 34.36 -11.80
C ILE A 105 8.10 34.42 -10.46
N ILE A 106 7.78 33.26 -9.85
CA ILE A 106 7.15 33.19 -8.53
C ILE A 106 8.04 32.43 -7.53
N SER A 107 7.89 32.76 -6.25
CA SER A 107 8.63 32.11 -5.17
C SER A 107 8.05 30.73 -4.82
N LEU A 108 8.81 29.95 -4.04
CA LEU A 108 8.37 28.66 -3.53
C LEU A 108 7.11 28.79 -2.66
N GLU A 109 6.99 29.85 -1.87
CA GLU A 109 5.82 30.13 -1.03
C GLU A 109 4.56 30.34 -1.87
N ASN A 110 4.67 31.08 -2.99
CA ASN A 110 3.56 31.30 -3.90
C ASN A 110 3.18 30.02 -4.66
N ARG A 111 4.16 29.21 -5.08
CA ARG A 111 3.90 27.90 -5.66
C ARG A 111 3.18 26.98 -4.66
N ALA A 112 3.67 26.89 -3.43
CA ALA A 112 3.05 26.08 -2.38
C ALA A 112 1.62 26.55 -2.07
N LEU A 113 1.38 27.86 -2.08
CA LEU A 113 0.04 28.44 -1.92
C LEU A 113 -0.89 28.05 -3.07
N SER A 114 -0.44 28.15 -4.33
CA SER A 114 -1.21 27.71 -5.50
C SER A 114 -1.55 26.22 -5.45
N GLU A 115 -0.57 25.35 -5.12
CA GLU A 115 -0.81 23.91 -4.96
C GLU A 115 -1.81 23.62 -3.84
N ARG A 116 -1.72 24.33 -2.71
CA ARG A 116 -2.70 24.20 -1.61
C ARG A 116 -4.10 24.62 -2.04
N ILE A 117 -4.23 25.71 -2.79
CA ILE A 117 -5.52 26.17 -3.34
C ILE A 117 -6.08 25.13 -4.33
N PHE A 118 -5.24 24.63 -5.24
CA PHE A 118 -5.62 23.59 -6.21
C PHE A 118 -6.22 22.36 -5.52
N TRP A 119 -5.57 21.83 -4.49
CA TRP A 119 -6.10 20.68 -3.74
C TRP A 119 -7.41 21.01 -3.00
N GLY A 120 -7.56 22.26 -2.52
CA GLY A 120 -8.82 22.76 -1.99
C GLY A 120 -9.96 22.76 -3.02
N ILE A 121 -9.67 23.18 -4.26
CA ILE A 121 -10.63 23.12 -5.38
C ILE A 121 -11.02 21.67 -5.67
N CYS A 122 -10.03 20.76 -5.77
CA CYS A 122 -10.28 19.34 -6.02
C CYS A 122 -11.25 18.73 -4.99
N ARG A 123 -11.02 18.99 -3.69
CA ARG A 123 -11.92 18.54 -2.62
C ARG A 123 -13.31 19.18 -2.71
N LYS A 124 -13.40 20.48 -3.00
CA LYS A 124 -14.68 21.17 -3.20
C LYS A 124 -15.46 20.55 -4.37
N ILE A 125 -14.78 20.24 -5.47
CA ILE A 125 -15.37 19.57 -6.64
C ILE A 125 -15.83 18.16 -6.28
N GLU A 126 -15.00 17.36 -5.61
CA GLU A 126 -15.35 16.00 -5.16
C GLU A 126 -16.63 16.02 -4.31
N GLN A 127 -16.69 16.87 -3.28
CA GLN A 127 -17.86 17.01 -2.40
C GLN A 127 -19.12 17.43 -3.15
N LEU A 128 -19.03 18.40 -4.06
CA LEU A 128 -20.15 18.85 -4.87
C LEU A 128 -20.60 17.78 -5.87
N SER A 129 -19.65 17.04 -6.44
CA SER A 129 -19.89 15.99 -7.44
C SER A 129 -20.56 14.75 -6.86
N SER A 130 -20.38 14.45 -5.56
CA SER A 130 -21.01 13.33 -4.86
C SER A 130 -22.54 13.31 -4.96
N ARG A 131 -23.16 14.47 -5.24
CA ARG A 131 -24.61 14.64 -5.39
C ARG A 131 -25.11 14.46 -6.83
N LEU A 132 -24.22 14.33 -7.79
CA LEU A 132 -24.57 14.17 -9.19
C LEU A 132 -25.02 12.72 -9.47
N LYS A 133 -26.10 12.58 -10.26
CA LYS A 133 -26.55 11.26 -10.72
C LYS A 133 -25.59 10.62 -11.72
N PHE A 134 -24.87 11.44 -12.48
CA PHE A 134 -23.87 11.01 -13.44
C PHE A 134 -22.63 11.86 -13.24
N MET A 135 -21.51 11.21 -12.96
CA MET A 135 -20.22 11.84 -12.72
C MET A 135 -19.38 11.72 -14.00
N PRO A 136 -18.88 12.83 -14.57
CA PRO A 136 -17.90 12.80 -15.65
C PRO A 136 -16.66 12.02 -15.24
N ASP A 137 -16.04 11.29 -16.17
CA ASP A 137 -14.90 10.42 -15.86
C ASP A 137 -13.67 11.19 -15.36
N GLU A 138 -13.47 12.42 -15.84
CA GLU A 138 -12.40 13.32 -15.36
C GLU A 138 -12.55 13.70 -13.89
N ILE A 139 -13.79 13.78 -13.38
CA ILE A 139 -14.09 14.04 -11.97
C ILE A 139 -14.06 12.73 -11.17
N ARG A 140 -14.40 11.60 -11.79
CA ARG A 140 -14.34 10.28 -11.15
C ARG A 140 -12.92 9.94 -10.69
N SER A 141 -11.89 10.29 -11.46
CA SER A 141 -10.48 10.06 -11.10
C SER A 141 -10.00 10.91 -9.92
N LEU A 142 -10.72 11.99 -9.56
CA LEU A 142 -10.39 12.79 -8.37
C LEU A 142 -10.48 11.97 -7.09
N LYS A 143 -11.44 11.05 -7.02
CA LYS A 143 -11.60 10.19 -5.85
C LYS A 143 -10.32 9.39 -5.57
N THR A 144 -9.71 8.82 -6.61
CA THR A 144 -8.42 8.13 -6.52
C THR A 144 -7.28 9.10 -6.22
N THR A 145 -7.27 10.26 -6.88
CA THR A 145 -6.19 11.25 -6.74
C THR A 145 -6.15 11.85 -5.34
N LEU A 146 -7.31 12.00 -4.69
CA LEU A 146 -7.49 12.53 -3.33
C LEU A 146 -7.49 11.45 -2.25
N ALA A 147 -7.35 10.18 -2.62
CA ALA A 147 -7.31 9.09 -1.67
C ALA A 147 -6.12 9.23 -0.72
N ASP A 148 -6.33 8.87 0.53
CA ASP A 148 -5.26 8.81 1.51
C ASP A 148 -4.32 7.64 1.20
N LYS A 149 -3.05 7.79 1.54
CA LYS A 149 -2.06 6.73 1.39
C LYS A 149 -1.83 6.06 2.73
N TYR A 150 -2.18 4.79 2.83
CA TYR A 150 -1.97 3.98 4.03
C TYR A 150 -0.71 3.14 3.84
N PHE A 151 0.38 3.51 4.52
CA PHE A 151 1.65 2.80 4.46
C PHE A 151 1.58 1.54 5.32
N CYS A 152 1.64 0.38 4.69
CA CYS A 152 1.51 -0.93 5.31
C CYS A 152 2.88 -1.57 5.44
N ASN A 153 3.16 -2.21 6.58
CA ASN A 153 4.43 -2.85 6.88
C ASN A 153 4.59 -4.20 6.16
N PHE A 154 4.77 -4.18 4.85
CA PHE A 154 4.99 -5.35 4.02
C PHE A 154 5.67 -4.96 2.70
N SER A 155 5.89 -5.93 1.80
CA SER A 155 6.35 -5.68 0.43
C SER A 155 5.36 -6.33 -0.54
N VAL A 156 4.85 -5.55 -1.49
CA VAL A 156 3.95 -6.03 -2.56
C VAL A 156 4.68 -7.07 -3.41
N PHE A 157 5.94 -6.82 -3.75
CA PHE A 157 6.77 -7.70 -4.57
C PHE A 157 7.05 -9.04 -3.90
N GLN A 158 7.16 -9.05 -2.56
CA GLN A 158 7.42 -10.27 -1.81
C GLN A 158 6.13 -11.07 -1.55
N SER A 159 5.04 -10.40 -1.15
CA SER A 159 3.89 -11.12 -0.57
C SER A 159 2.66 -11.19 -1.48
N VAL A 160 2.54 -10.31 -2.48
CA VAL A 160 1.42 -10.27 -3.44
C VAL A 160 1.90 -9.88 -4.85
N PRO A 161 2.90 -10.58 -5.42
CA PRO A 161 3.53 -10.21 -6.70
C PRO A 161 2.54 -10.18 -7.87
N ASP A 162 1.49 -11.01 -7.86
CA ASP A 162 0.47 -10.99 -8.92
C ASP A 162 -0.30 -9.64 -8.95
N SER A 163 -0.39 -8.92 -7.82
CA SER A 163 -1.02 -7.59 -7.77
C SER A 163 -0.25 -6.59 -8.64
N TRP A 164 1.08 -6.69 -8.63
CA TRP A 164 1.97 -5.84 -9.43
C TRP A 164 2.09 -6.34 -10.88
N ALA A 165 2.27 -7.65 -11.06
CA ALA A 165 2.63 -8.21 -12.37
C ALA A 165 1.45 -8.31 -13.35
N ILE A 166 0.23 -8.59 -12.84
CA ILE A 166 -0.93 -8.91 -13.68
C ILE A 166 -2.25 -8.27 -13.19
N ASP A 167 -2.16 -7.21 -12.38
CA ASP A 167 -3.31 -6.49 -11.81
C ASP A 167 -4.28 -7.40 -11.02
N GLN A 168 -3.79 -8.50 -10.43
CA GLN A 168 -4.61 -9.42 -9.66
C GLN A 168 -5.24 -8.72 -8.45
N VAL A 169 -6.56 -8.84 -8.33
CA VAL A 169 -7.29 -8.24 -7.21
C VAL A 169 -7.32 -9.23 -6.04
N PHE A 170 -6.96 -8.72 -4.86
CA PHE A 170 -7.10 -9.43 -3.60
C PHE A 170 -8.17 -8.76 -2.73
N PRO A 171 -9.04 -9.52 -2.04
CA PRO A 171 -9.90 -8.95 -1.01
C PRO A 171 -9.03 -8.42 0.14
N VAL A 172 -9.20 -7.15 0.49
CA VAL A 172 -8.53 -6.54 1.63
C VAL A 172 -9.57 -6.04 2.63
N VAL A 173 -9.42 -6.44 3.90
CA VAL A 173 -10.38 -6.09 4.96
C VAL A 173 -9.64 -5.82 6.28
N PRO A 174 -10.02 -4.80 7.06
CA PRO A 174 -9.52 -4.63 8.43
C PRO A 174 -9.87 -5.84 9.32
N ILE A 175 -9.00 -6.19 10.27
CA ILE A 175 -9.27 -7.32 11.19
C ILE A 175 -10.41 -7.00 12.17
N TYR A 176 -10.52 -5.74 12.59
CA TYR A 176 -11.53 -5.26 13.53
C TYR A 176 -12.15 -3.94 13.05
N ARG A 177 -13.06 -3.38 13.85
CA ARG A 177 -13.93 -2.23 13.48
C ARG A 177 -14.93 -2.54 12.35
N LEU A 178 -15.18 -3.81 12.04
CA LEU A 178 -16.13 -4.21 11.00
C LEU A 178 -17.59 -3.77 11.24
N ASN A 179 -17.91 -3.34 12.46
CA ASN A 179 -19.23 -2.79 12.82
C ASN A 179 -19.28 -1.25 12.73
N GLU A 180 -18.15 -0.61 12.41
CA GLU A 180 -18.04 0.83 12.20
C GLU A 180 -18.08 1.12 10.70
N GLU A 181 -18.70 2.24 10.31
CA GLU A 181 -18.69 2.64 8.92
C GLU A 181 -17.31 3.25 8.59
N PRO A 182 -16.56 2.73 7.59
CA PRO A 182 -15.31 3.34 7.16
C PRO A 182 -15.59 4.77 6.68
N SER A 183 -14.66 5.71 6.89
CA SER A 183 -14.87 7.14 6.62
C SER A 183 -13.91 7.70 5.58
N ARG A 184 -12.81 7.01 5.25
CA ARG A 184 -11.79 7.45 4.30
C ARG A 184 -11.74 6.55 3.07
N ASP A 185 -11.33 7.12 1.95
CA ASP A 185 -10.94 6.38 0.75
C ASP A 185 -9.41 6.35 0.69
N ALA A 186 -8.83 5.18 0.48
CA ALA A 186 -7.39 4.99 0.55
C ALA A 186 -6.82 4.09 -0.55
N THR A 187 -5.56 4.33 -0.90
CA THR A 187 -4.67 3.33 -1.50
C THR A 187 -3.78 2.73 -0.43
N LEU A 188 -3.34 1.49 -0.62
CA LEU A 188 -2.39 0.85 0.28
C LEU A 188 -1.02 0.92 -0.36
N GLU A 189 -0.09 1.59 0.29
CA GLU A 189 1.31 1.66 -0.15
C GLU A 189 2.10 0.70 0.74
N ASP A 190 3.09 0.03 0.19
CA ASP A 190 4.04 -0.77 0.96
C ASP A 190 5.19 0.11 1.49
N ILE A 191 6.20 -0.52 2.10
CA ILE A 191 7.38 0.20 2.64
C ILE A 191 8.59 0.19 1.70
N THR A 192 8.43 -0.26 0.46
CA THR A 192 9.48 -0.21 -0.54
C THR A 192 9.70 1.23 -1.03
N CYS A 193 10.84 1.46 -1.68
CA CYS A 193 11.14 2.76 -2.29
C CYS A 193 10.59 2.87 -3.72
N ASP A 194 9.95 1.81 -4.22
CA ASP A 194 9.39 1.77 -5.56
C ASP A 194 7.94 2.27 -5.54
N SER A 195 7.60 3.15 -6.48
CA SER A 195 6.23 3.69 -6.62
C SER A 195 5.21 2.64 -7.07
N ASP A 196 5.67 1.50 -7.57
CA ASP A 196 4.86 0.34 -7.92
C ASP A 196 4.52 -0.54 -6.70
N GLY A 197 5.16 -0.31 -5.55
CA GLY A 197 4.86 -0.92 -4.26
C GLY A 197 3.52 -0.47 -3.67
N ARG A 198 2.43 -0.62 -4.42
CA ARG A 198 1.09 -0.19 -4.00
C ARG A 198 -0.01 -1.11 -4.51
N ILE A 199 -1.08 -1.18 -3.73
CA ILE A 199 -2.35 -1.79 -4.10
C ILE A 199 -3.35 -0.67 -4.32
N ASP A 200 -3.78 -0.51 -5.57
CA ASP A 200 -4.72 0.52 -6.00
C ASP A 200 -5.88 -0.03 -6.84
N ASN A 201 -6.10 -1.35 -6.79
CA ASN A 201 -7.18 -2.05 -7.46
C ASN A 201 -7.89 -2.99 -6.47
N PHE A 202 -9.11 -2.63 -6.10
CA PHE A 202 -9.88 -3.30 -5.04
C PHE A 202 -11.22 -3.82 -5.54
N ILE A 203 -11.82 -4.73 -4.77
CA ILE A 203 -13.16 -5.25 -5.05
C ILE A 203 -14.20 -4.14 -4.84
N GLY A 204 -14.95 -3.81 -5.89
CA GLY A 204 -16.00 -2.78 -5.85
C GLY A 204 -17.37 -3.28 -5.41
N SER A 205 -18.21 -2.37 -4.91
CA SER A 205 -19.59 -2.68 -4.49
C SER A 205 -20.53 -3.02 -5.66
N HIS A 206 -20.19 -2.59 -6.88
CA HIS A 206 -20.93 -2.87 -8.10
C HIS A 206 -20.00 -3.61 -9.06
N ARG A 207 -20.46 -4.75 -9.62
CA ARG A 207 -19.76 -5.64 -10.57
C ARG A 207 -18.57 -4.97 -11.27
N GLY A 208 -17.40 -5.03 -10.66
CA GLY A 208 -16.22 -4.28 -11.09
C GLY A 208 -15.22 -4.06 -9.96
N THR A 209 -14.12 -3.39 -10.31
CA THR A 209 -13.10 -2.99 -9.36
C THR A 209 -13.19 -1.49 -9.07
N GLU A 210 -12.70 -1.09 -7.90
CA GLU A 210 -12.59 0.29 -7.47
C GLU A 210 -11.11 0.62 -7.28
N ARG A 211 -10.75 1.89 -7.51
CA ARG A 211 -9.36 2.34 -7.38
C ARG A 211 -8.96 2.78 -5.96
N THR A 212 -9.90 2.66 -5.02
CA THR A 212 -9.71 3.00 -3.61
C THR A 212 -10.40 1.97 -2.72
N LEU A 213 -9.84 1.76 -1.53
CA LEU A 213 -10.44 0.97 -0.46
C LEU A 213 -11.08 1.90 0.56
N ARG A 214 -12.29 1.57 1.01
CA ARG A 214 -12.94 2.26 2.12
C ARG A 214 -12.35 1.78 3.44
N VAL A 215 -11.71 2.68 4.18
CA VAL A 215 -11.04 2.38 5.46
C VAL A 215 -11.47 3.35 6.57
N HIS A 216 -11.24 2.96 7.81
CA HIS A 216 -11.49 3.81 8.97
C HIS A 216 -10.39 4.86 9.10
N ASN A 217 -10.74 6.03 9.65
CA ASN A 217 -9.74 7.00 10.07
C ASN A 217 -8.83 6.40 11.13
N LEU A 218 -7.52 6.66 11.00
CA LEU A 218 -6.50 6.20 11.95
C LEU A 218 -6.16 7.31 12.95
N GLU A 219 -6.29 7.02 14.25
CA GLU A 219 -5.85 7.94 15.29
C GLU A 219 -4.36 7.74 15.61
N PRO A 220 -3.63 8.80 16.03
CA PRO A 220 -2.22 8.67 16.41
C PRO A 220 -2.00 7.58 17.47
N GLY A 221 -1.13 6.61 17.15
CA GLY A 221 -0.80 5.49 18.04
C GLY A 221 -1.81 4.34 18.05
N GLU A 222 -2.88 4.38 17.25
CA GLU A 222 -3.81 3.26 17.05
C GLU A 222 -3.15 2.16 16.20
N THR A 223 -3.41 0.88 16.51
CA THR A 223 -3.07 -0.23 15.58
C THR A 223 -4.08 -0.22 14.45
N TYR A 224 -3.72 -0.68 13.26
CA TYR A 224 -4.73 -0.89 12.22
C TYR A 224 -4.27 -1.99 11.25
N PRO A 225 -4.44 -3.25 11.66
CA PRO A 225 -4.08 -4.40 10.85
C PRO A 225 -5.14 -4.67 9.78
N LEU A 226 -4.65 -4.95 8.58
CA LEU A 226 -5.40 -5.34 7.41
C LEU A 226 -5.08 -6.80 7.07
N CYS A 227 -6.09 -7.55 6.65
CA CYS A 227 -5.95 -8.87 6.06
C CYS A 227 -6.07 -8.77 4.54
N ILE A 228 -5.11 -9.34 3.84
CA ILE A 228 -5.18 -9.60 2.40
C ILE A 228 -5.47 -11.08 2.22
N PHE A 229 -6.64 -11.38 1.66
CA PHE A 229 -7.13 -12.74 1.48
C PHE A 229 -6.79 -13.28 0.10
N LEU A 230 -6.95 -14.60 -0.06
CA LEU A 230 -6.76 -15.31 -1.33
C LEU A 230 -5.30 -15.33 -1.82
N THR A 231 -4.33 -15.23 -0.91
CA THR A 231 -2.89 -15.22 -1.19
C THR A 231 -2.28 -16.62 -1.31
N GLY A 232 -3.04 -17.69 -1.05
CA GLY A 232 -2.49 -19.05 -0.96
C GLY A 232 -2.15 -19.74 -2.29
N ALA A 233 -2.26 -19.06 -3.42
CA ALA A 233 -1.88 -19.61 -4.73
C ALA A 233 -0.84 -18.70 -5.40
N TYR A 234 0.28 -19.29 -5.83
CA TYR A 234 1.39 -18.64 -6.51
C TYR A 234 2.20 -17.63 -5.67
N GLN A 235 1.59 -16.90 -4.73
CA GLN A 235 2.20 -15.70 -4.16
C GLN A 235 3.51 -15.99 -3.41
N GLU A 236 3.49 -16.98 -2.51
CA GLU A 236 4.67 -17.32 -1.67
C GLU A 236 5.92 -17.67 -2.49
N ILE A 237 5.77 -18.42 -3.59
CA ILE A 237 6.93 -18.87 -4.38
C ILE A 237 7.37 -17.87 -5.45
N LEU A 238 6.51 -16.91 -5.79
CA LEU A 238 6.81 -15.88 -6.78
C LEU A 238 7.35 -14.59 -6.16
N GLY A 239 7.36 -14.49 -4.83
CA GLY A 239 7.90 -13.35 -4.10
C GLY A 239 9.37 -13.08 -4.45
N ASP A 240 9.72 -11.80 -4.51
CA ASP A 240 11.10 -11.37 -4.67
C ASP A 240 11.59 -10.46 -3.53
N LEU A 241 12.92 -10.46 -3.36
CA LEU A 241 13.63 -9.70 -2.33
C LEU A 241 13.80 -8.21 -2.72
N HIS A 242 12.77 -7.55 -3.26
CA HIS A 242 12.82 -6.12 -3.56
C HIS A 242 13.21 -5.33 -2.30
N ASN A 243 14.19 -4.44 -2.42
CA ASN A 243 14.78 -3.72 -1.28
C ASN A 243 15.33 -4.60 -0.14
N LEU A 244 15.63 -5.87 -0.43
CA LEU A 244 16.10 -6.84 0.57
C LEU A 244 15.07 -7.10 1.68
N PHE A 245 13.77 -6.92 1.40
CA PHE A 245 12.72 -7.44 2.28
C PHE A 245 12.57 -8.94 2.05
N GLY A 246 12.84 -9.72 3.09
CA GLY A 246 12.85 -11.17 3.05
C GLY A 246 11.48 -11.81 3.27
N ASP A 247 11.48 -13.14 3.38
CA ASP A 247 10.27 -13.92 3.67
C ASP A 247 9.56 -13.47 4.95
N THR A 248 8.22 -13.52 4.93
CA THR A 248 7.41 -13.14 6.08
C THR A 248 7.25 -14.26 7.10
N ASN A 249 7.11 -13.90 8.37
CA ASN A 249 6.69 -14.84 9.42
C ASN A 249 5.39 -15.57 9.00
N THR A 250 5.41 -16.90 9.08
CA THR A 250 4.27 -17.75 8.69
C THR A 250 3.82 -18.62 9.86
N VAL A 251 2.51 -18.68 10.10
CA VAL A 251 1.93 -19.48 11.18
C VAL A 251 0.84 -20.39 10.62
N HIS A 252 0.99 -21.70 10.83
CA HIS A 252 -0.02 -22.69 10.48
C HIS A 252 -1.01 -22.85 11.64
N VAL A 253 -2.29 -22.61 11.36
CA VAL A 253 -3.36 -22.65 12.35
C VAL A 253 -4.41 -23.67 11.92
N SER A 254 -4.76 -24.60 12.81
CA SER A 254 -5.88 -25.52 12.65
C SER A 254 -6.94 -25.31 13.74
N LEU A 255 -8.16 -25.77 13.45
CA LEU A 255 -9.29 -25.70 14.36
C LEU A 255 -9.60 -27.11 14.86
N ASN A 256 -9.58 -27.30 16.17
CA ASN A 256 -10.00 -28.56 16.80
C ASN A 256 -11.51 -28.75 16.69
N GLU A 257 -11.99 -29.99 16.88
CA GLU A 257 -13.42 -30.32 16.86
C GLU A 257 -14.24 -29.53 17.91
N ASP A 258 -13.62 -29.11 19.00
CA ASP A 258 -14.23 -28.30 20.07
C ASP A 258 -14.23 -26.79 19.79
N GLY A 259 -13.67 -26.36 18.64
CA GLY A 259 -13.57 -24.96 18.24
C GLY A 259 -12.36 -24.21 18.81
N THR A 260 -11.45 -24.90 19.51
CA THR A 260 -10.19 -24.29 19.96
C THR A 260 -9.16 -24.20 18.84
N LEU A 261 -8.32 -23.16 18.87
CA LEU A 261 -7.23 -22.99 17.91
C LEU A 261 -6.02 -23.83 18.31
N ASN A 262 -5.41 -24.48 17.32
CA ASN A 262 -4.15 -25.17 17.44
C ASN A 262 -3.11 -24.50 16.53
N TYR A 263 -1.97 -24.12 17.10
CA TYR A 263 -0.85 -23.50 16.37
C TYR A 263 0.16 -24.60 16.03
N GLU A 264 0.11 -25.09 14.80
CA GLU A 264 0.85 -26.29 14.40
C GLU A 264 2.33 -26.00 14.15
N GLN A 265 2.61 -24.87 13.51
CA GLN A 265 3.96 -24.51 13.11
C GLN A 265 4.09 -22.99 13.06
N ILE A 266 5.25 -22.50 13.49
CA ILE A 266 5.69 -21.12 13.33
C ILE A 266 6.99 -21.19 12.54
N ILE A 267 7.00 -20.52 11.39
CA ILE A 267 8.17 -20.35 10.54
C ILE A 267 8.55 -18.88 10.68
N GLU A 268 9.73 -18.64 11.24
CA GLU A 268 10.27 -17.29 11.34
C GLU A 268 10.63 -16.79 9.94
N GLY A 269 10.27 -15.54 9.67
CA GLY A 269 10.69 -14.86 8.46
C GLY A 269 12.17 -14.49 8.52
N GLU A 270 12.69 -14.01 7.40
CA GLU A 270 14.12 -13.76 7.25
C GLU A 270 14.57 -12.51 8.00
N ASP A 271 15.76 -12.58 8.59
CA ASP A 271 16.44 -11.43 9.15
C ASP A 271 17.37 -10.75 8.14
N VAL A 272 17.97 -9.63 8.53
CA VAL A 272 18.91 -8.89 7.67
C VAL A 272 20.15 -9.74 7.32
N THR A 273 20.57 -10.65 8.20
CA THR A 273 21.72 -11.53 7.96
C THR A 273 21.41 -12.55 6.87
N ASP A 274 20.23 -13.18 6.92
CA ASP A 274 19.75 -14.11 5.89
C ASP A 274 19.75 -13.44 4.53
N VAL A 275 19.18 -12.23 4.44
CA VAL A 275 19.07 -11.53 3.16
C VAL A 275 20.42 -11.04 2.64
N LEU A 276 21.34 -10.65 3.52
CA LEU A 276 22.71 -10.32 3.15
C LEU A 276 23.49 -11.53 2.59
N ASP A 277 23.21 -12.74 3.07
CA ASP A 277 23.86 -13.95 2.54
C ASP A 277 23.48 -14.20 1.07
N TYR A 278 22.22 -13.95 0.67
CA TYR A 278 21.80 -14.05 -0.74
C TYR A 278 22.62 -13.16 -1.67
N VAL A 279 23.00 -11.97 -1.20
CA VAL A 279 23.85 -11.02 -1.95
C VAL A 279 25.34 -11.18 -1.66
N GLN A 280 25.74 -12.31 -1.06
CA GLN A 280 27.12 -12.74 -0.80
C GLN A 280 27.88 -11.84 0.19
N PHE A 281 27.16 -11.27 1.16
CA PHE A 281 27.75 -10.53 2.27
C PHE A 281 27.72 -11.37 3.56
N SER A 282 28.86 -11.39 4.27
CA SER A 282 28.93 -11.98 5.60
C SER A 282 28.64 -10.92 6.67
N ALA A 283 27.57 -11.11 7.44
CA ALA A 283 27.21 -10.26 8.57
C ALA A 283 28.36 -10.14 9.60
N ASP A 284 29.04 -11.26 9.90
CA ASP A 284 30.21 -11.29 10.79
C ASP A 284 31.37 -10.43 10.27
N GLU A 285 31.65 -10.50 8.96
CA GLU A 285 32.70 -9.68 8.35
C GLU A 285 32.34 -8.19 8.40
N LEU A 286 31.09 -7.84 8.11
CA LEU A 286 30.60 -6.47 8.18
C LEU A 286 30.67 -5.91 9.61
N ALA A 287 30.20 -6.69 10.60
CA ALA A 287 30.31 -6.32 12.02
C ALA A 287 31.77 -6.12 12.44
N GLY A 288 32.68 -7.00 12.02
CA GLY A 288 34.12 -6.87 12.29
C GLY A 288 34.72 -5.59 11.67
N ARG A 289 34.30 -5.19 10.47
CA ARG A 289 34.73 -3.95 9.82
C ARG A 289 34.23 -2.71 10.58
N ILE A 290 32.98 -2.72 11.04
CA ILE A 290 32.41 -1.66 11.87
C ILE A 290 33.15 -1.55 13.21
N ASP A 291 33.42 -2.68 13.87
CA ASP A 291 34.19 -2.71 15.12
C ASP A 291 35.60 -2.10 14.94
N GLY A 292 36.28 -2.45 13.84
CA GLY A 292 37.58 -1.84 13.48
C GLY A 292 37.50 -0.33 13.24
N PHE A 293 36.46 0.13 12.53
CA PHE A 293 36.22 1.56 12.30
C PHE A 293 35.99 2.32 13.62
N LEU A 294 35.16 1.78 14.52
CA LEU A 294 34.84 2.38 15.82
C LEU A 294 36.08 2.49 16.72
N ILE A 295 36.95 1.47 16.74
CA ILE A 295 38.24 1.53 17.45
C ILE A 295 39.07 2.73 16.98
N GLY A 296 39.15 2.95 15.65
CA GLY A 296 39.85 4.10 15.08
C GLY A 296 39.22 5.45 15.45
N CYS A 297 37.90 5.52 15.63
CA CYS A 297 37.20 6.72 16.08
C CYS A 297 37.46 7.02 17.57
N VAL A 298 37.50 5.99 18.42
CA VAL A 298 37.85 6.12 19.84
C VAL A 298 39.29 6.59 20.01
N GLN A 299 40.24 6.03 19.24
CA GLN A 299 41.66 6.44 19.29
C GLN A 299 41.86 7.90 18.89
N ARG A 300 41.04 8.41 17.97
CA ARG A 300 41.05 9.83 17.54
C ARG A 300 40.26 10.76 18.45
N GLY A 301 39.59 10.23 19.48
CA GLY A 301 38.77 11.02 20.39
C GLY A 301 37.49 11.59 19.76
N ILE A 302 37.00 10.99 18.67
CA ILE A 302 35.76 11.42 18.01
C ILE A 302 34.54 10.95 18.80
N VAL A 303 34.59 9.72 19.32
CA VAL A 303 33.56 9.11 20.16
C VAL A 303 34.19 8.49 21.40
N THR A 304 33.41 8.36 22.47
CA THR A 304 33.81 7.63 23.67
C THR A 304 33.77 6.13 23.44
N LYS A 305 34.49 5.37 24.28
CA LYS A 305 34.44 3.90 24.26
C LYS A 305 33.02 3.37 24.50
N LYS A 306 32.24 4.07 25.33
CA LYS A 306 30.86 3.67 25.63
C LYS A 306 29.98 3.81 24.39
N GLU A 307 29.99 4.98 23.74
CA GLU A 307 29.22 5.21 22.51
C GLU A 307 29.60 4.24 21.39
N ALA A 308 30.88 3.91 21.25
CA ALA A 308 31.34 2.91 20.30
C ALA A 308 30.75 1.51 20.59
N ASN A 309 30.75 1.09 21.85
CA ASN A 309 30.16 -0.19 22.24
C ASN A 309 28.64 -0.21 22.03
N ASP A 310 27.96 0.88 22.41
CA ASP A 310 26.52 1.02 22.25
C ASP A 310 26.13 0.95 20.76
N PHE A 311 26.91 1.60 19.87
CA PHE A 311 26.71 1.51 18.42
C PHE A 311 27.00 0.12 17.86
N SER A 312 28.08 -0.55 18.31
CA SER A 312 28.40 -1.92 17.87
C SER A 312 27.28 -2.90 18.21
N ASN A 313 26.70 -2.78 19.41
CA ASN A 313 25.55 -3.58 19.81
C ASN A 313 24.33 -3.27 18.95
N LEU A 314 23.99 -1.99 18.75
CA LEU A 314 22.89 -1.58 17.90
C LEU A 314 23.04 -2.10 16.46
N TYR A 315 24.26 -2.09 15.92
CA TYR A 315 24.55 -2.61 14.58
C TYR A 315 24.30 -4.12 14.49
N LYS A 316 24.73 -4.89 15.50
CA LYS A 316 24.52 -6.34 15.58
C LYS A 316 23.04 -6.69 15.77
N GLU A 317 22.33 -5.95 16.62
CA GLU A 317 20.88 -6.06 16.77
C GLU A 317 20.14 -5.77 15.45
N GLY A 318 20.64 -4.82 14.66
CA GLY A 318 20.11 -4.54 13.32
C GLY A 318 20.35 -5.66 12.31
N LEU A 319 21.47 -6.39 12.41
CA LEU A 319 21.78 -7.54 11.55
C LEU A 319 20.93 -8.78 11.89
N GLU A 320 20.62 -8.99 13.17
CA GLU A 320 19.73 -10.05 13.66
C GLU A 320 18.24 -9.63 13.63
N GLY A 321 17.96 -8.42 13.15
CA GLY A 321 16.62 -7.87 13.08
C GLY A 321 15.84 -8.41 11.88
N TYR A 322 14.54 -8.64 12.08
CA TYR A 322 13.61 -8.93 10.99
C TYR A 322 13.65 -7.83 9.92
N THR A 323 13.54 -8.19 8.64
CA THR A 323 13.75 -7.23 7.55
C THR A 323 12.71 -6.11 7.49
N TYR A 324 11.55 -6.31 8.12
CA TYR A 324 10.45 -5.33 8.12
C TYR A 324 10.54 -4.34 9.29
N LEU A 325 9.83 -3.23 9.16
CA LEU A 325 9.95 -2.13 10.11
C LEU A 325 9.33 -2.46 11.46
N VAL A 326 9.93 -1.90 12.51
CA VAL A 326 9.39 -1.95 13.87
C VAL A 326 8.85 -0.57 14.21
N ASP A 327 7.65 -0.52 14.80
CA ASP A 327 7.11 0.72 15.35
C ASP A 327 7.96 1.13 16.59
N PRO A 328 8.71 2.26 16.49
CA PRO A 328 9.65 2.67 17.54
C PRO A 328 8.95 2.99 18.87
N ASP A 329 7.67 3.38 18.86
CA ASP A 329 6.90 3.67 20.07
C ASP A 329 6.30 2.41 20.72
N ARG A 330 6.32 1.28 20.02
CA ARG A 330 5.78 -0.02 20.50
C ARG A 330 6.82 -1.06 20.83
N ALA A 331 8.07 -0.91 20.40
CA ALA A 331 9.17 -1.83 20.71
C ALA A 331 9.40 -2.07 22.22
N HIS A 332 8.87 -1.20 23.10
CA HIS A 332 8.99 -1.30 24.56
C HIS A 332 7.74 -1.77 25.31
N LYS A 333 6.65 -2.14 24.62
CA LYS A 333 5.48 -2.77 25.26
C LYS A 333 5.55 -4.28 25.08
N LYS A 334 6.39 -4.93 25.90
CA LYS A 334 6.33 -6.39 26.12
C LYS A 334 5.44 -6.71 27.32
#